data_AF-A0A2D5UR21-F1
#
_entry.id   AF-A0A2D5UR21-F1
#
_cell.length_a   1.000
_cell.length_b   1.000
_cell.length_c   1.000
_cell.angle_alpha   90.00
_cell.angle_beta   90.00
_cell.angle_gamma   90.00
#
_symmetry.space_group_name_H-M   'P 1'
#
loop_
_entity.id
_entity.type
_entity.pdbx_description
1 polymer ?
#
loop_
_entity_poly.entity_id
_entity_poly.type
_entity_poly.pdbx_seq_one_letter_code
_entity_poly.pdbx_strand_id
1 'polypeptide(L)' 'MELDKDTIFVLTREDVIECFQEMGISEETITDDVLRVVRKGVDNGLECWSMVVKEAITIALKN' A
#
# COMPACT_ATOMS: atom_id res chain seq x y z
N MET A 1 0.00 9.37 -14.17
CA MET A 1 -0.78 9.98 -13.08
C MET A 1 0.07 11.10 -12.53
N GLU A 2 -0.38 12.35 -12.60
CA GLU A 2 0.33 13.45 -11.94
C GLU A 2 -0.05 13.37 -10.46
N LEU A 3 0.89 12.97 -9.61
CA LEU A 3 0.68 12.93 -8.17
C LEU A 3 0.79 14.34 -7.62
N ASP A 4 -0.13 14.72 -6.74
CA ASP A 4 -0.04 15.97 -6.00
C ASP A 4 1.27 15.99 -5.21
N LYS A 5 1.96 17.14 -5.17
CA LYS A 5 3.25 17.30 -4.47
C LYS A 5 3.16 16.97 -2.98
N ASP A 6 1.96 16.98 -2.42
CA ASP A 6 1.69 16.71 -1.01
C ASP A 6 1.26 15.25 -0.75
N THR A 7 1.32 14.36 -1.76
CA THR A 7 0.94 12.95 -1.59
C THR A 7 2.06 12.14 -0.95
N ILE A 8 1.83 11.64 0.26
CA ILE A 8 2.83 10.88 1.04
C ILE A 8 2.90 9.41 0.60
N PHE A 9 1.78 8.81 0.19
CA PHE A 9 1.72 7.39 -0.20
C PHE A 9 0.63 7.15 -1.25
N VAL A 10 0.96 6.39 -2.30
CA VAL A 10 0.03 5.85 -3.28
C VAL A 10 0.38 4.40 -3.51
N LEU A 11 -0.62 3.53 -3.46
CA LEU A 11 -0.50 2.14 -3.87
C LEU A 11 -1.15 1.97 -5.25
N THR A 12 -0.35 1.64 -6.25
CA THR A 12 -0.80 1.43 -7.63
C THR A 12 -1.15 -0.04 -7.88
N ARG A 13 -1.74 -0.31 -9.06
CA ARG A 13 -2.03 -1.69 -9.47
C ARG A 13 -0.74 -2.44 -9.75
N GLU A 14 0.25 -1.76 -10.31
CA GLU A 14 1.56 -2.29 -10.65
C GLU A 14 2.31 -2.74 -9.39
N ASP A 15 2.29 -1.94 -8.31
CA ASP A 15 2.87 -2.32 -7.02
C ASP A 15 2.25 -3.61 -6.47
N VAL A 16 0.92 -3.76 -6.61
CA VAL A 16 0.22 -4.97 -6.20
C VAL A 16 0.64 -6.17 -7.05
N ILE A 17 0.80 -6.00 -8.37
CA ILE A 17 1.26 -7.06 -9.28
C ILE A 17 2.68 -7.49 -8.96
N GLU A 18 3.57 -6.55 -8.64
CA GLU A 18 4.95 -6.87 -8.20
C GLU A 18 4.93 -7.78 -6.98
N CYS A 19 4.07 -7.51 -5.99
CA CYS A 19 3.89 -8.43 -4.85
C CYS A 19 3.43 -9.84 -5.29
N PHE A 20 2.51 -9.97 -6.25
CA PHE A 20 2.13 -11.29 -6.78
C PHE A 20 3.33 -12.03 -7.40
N GLN A 21 4.18 -11.31 -8.14
CA GLN A 21 5.37 -11.85 -8.77
C GLN A 21 6.43 -12.28 -7.74
N GLU A 22 6.68 -11.45 -6.72
CA GLU A 22 7.58 -11.78 -5.60
C GLU A 22 7.12 -13.04 -4.84
N MET A 23 5.81 -13.24 -4.75
CA MET A 23 5.21 -14.44 -4.16
C MET A 23 5.22 -15.66 -5.10
N GLY A 24 5.70 -15.51 -6.35
CA GLY A 24 5.70 -16.57 -7.36
C GLY A 24 4.30 -16.98 -7.84
N ILE A 25 3.31 -16.10 -7.69
CA ILE A 25 1.93 -16.34 -8.10
C ILE A 25 1.75 -15.94 -9.58
N SER A 26 1.10 -16.81 -10.34
CA SER A 26 0.82 -16.60 -11.77
C SER A 26 -0.12 -15.41 -12.00
N GLU A 27 0.13 -14.63 -13.06
CA GLU A 27 -0.69 -13.47 -13.45
C GLU A 27 -2.15 -13.84 -13.72
N GLU A 28 -2.43 -15.07 -14.13
CA GLU A 28 -3.80 -15.57 -14.34
C GLU A 28 -4.64 -15.60 -13.05
N THR A 29 -3.98 -15.59 -11.89
CA THR A 29 -4.63 -15.55 -10.57
C THR A 29 -5.00 -14.11 -10.18
N ILE A 30 -4.45 -13.09 -10.85
CA ILE A 30 -4.69 -11.66 -10.58
C ILE A 30 -6.01 -11.23 -11.22
N THR A 31 -7.10 -11.72 -10.63
CA THR A 31 -8.47 -11.37 -11.01
C THR A 31 -8.95 -10.12 -10.28
N ASP A 32 -9.99 -9.49 -10.82
CA ASP A 32 -10.61 -8.30 -10.18
C ASP A 32 -11.14 -8.60 -8.77
N ASP A 33 -11.64 -9.81 -8.53
CA ASP A 33 -12.10 -10.22 -7.20
C ASP A 33 -10.95 -10.32 -6.21
N VAL A 34 -9.80 -10.84 -6.63
CA VAL A 34 -8.57 -10.89 -5.83
C VAL A 34 -8.07 -9.48 -5.54
N LEU A 35 -8.00 -8.61 -6.55
CA LEU A 35 -7.61 -7.21 -6.39
C LEU A 35 -8.55 -6.45 -5.43
N ARG A 36 -9.86 -6.74 -5.46
CA ARG A 36 -10.84 -6.18 -4.52
C ARG A 36 -10.57 -6.61 -3.08
N VAL A 37 -10.20 -7.88 -2.86
CA VAL A 37 -9.84 -8.39 -1.53
C VAL A 37 -8.54 -7.76 -1.04
N VAL A 38 -7.52 -7.64 -1.91
CA VAL A 38 -6.26 -6.95 -1.59
C VAL A 38 -6.52 -5.51 -1.17
N ARG A 39 -7.31 -4.76 -1.95
CA ARG A 39 -7.69 -3.37 -1.61
C ARG A 39 -8.31 -3.28 -0.22
N LYS A 40 -9.29 -4.14 0.09
CA LYS A 40 -9.94 -4.17 1.41
C LYS A 40 -8.94 -4.50 2.53
N GLY A 41 -8.02 -5.43 2.29
CA GLY A 41 -6.98 -5.79 3.25
C GLY A 41 -6.04 -4.61 3.55
N VAL A 42 -5.61 -3.89 2.50
CA VAL A 42 -4.79 -2.68 2.61
C VAL A 42 -5.56 -1.57 3.34
N ASP A 43 -6.81 -1.30 2.97
CA ASP A 43 -7.64 -0.28 3.61
C ASP A 43 -7.77 -0.54 5.12
N ASN A 44 -8.04 -1.78 5.51
CA ASN A 44 -8.08 -2.19 6.92
C ASN A 44 -6.73 -2.01 7.62
N GLY A 45 -5.63 -2.37 6.97
CA GLY A 45 -4.28 -2.17 7.52
C GLY A 45 -3.94 -0.69 7.71
N LEU A 46 -4.41 0.15 6.79
CA LEU A 46 -4.26 1.59 6.86
C LEU A 46 -5.11 2.21 7.99
N GLU A 47 -6.11 1.56 8.59
CA GLU A 47 -6.82 2.12 9.76
C GLU A 47 -5.87 2.54 10.90
N CYS A 48 -4.71 1.89 11.00
CA CYS A 48 -3.66 2.19 11.97
C CYS A 48 -2.61 3.21 11.47
N TRP A 49 -2.80 3.85 10.31
CA TRP A 49 -1.80 4.74 9.67
C TRP A 49 -1.36 5.88 10.59
N SER A 50 -2.29 6.42 11.39
CA SER A 50 -1.99 7.53 12.30
C SER A 50 -0.95 7.18 13.37
N MET A 51 -0.87 5.90 13.78
CA MET A 51 0.14 5.45 14.74
C MET A 51 1.53 5.43 14.12
N VAL A 52 1.64 4.96 12.88
CA VAL A 52 2.90 4.95 12.11
C VAL A 52 3.40 6.38 11.91
N VAL A 53 2.52 7.30 11.53
CA VAL A 53 2.88 8.71 11.35
C VAL A 53 3.30 9.37 12.66
N LYS A 54 2.60 9.11 13.77
CA LYS A 54 2.99 9.65 15.10
C LYS A 54 4.35 9.16 15.55
N GLU A 55 4.67 7.88 15.32
CA GLU A 55 5.98 7.32 15.65
C GLU A 55 7.07 7.93 14.76
N ALA A 56 6.82 8.03 13.45
CA ALA A 56 7.74 8.67 12.51
C ALA A 56 8.02 10.14 12.88
N ILE A 57 6.99 10.91 13.26
CA ILE A 57 7.15 12.29 13.76
C ILE A 57 8.02 12.30 15.02
N THR A 58 7.76 11.38 15.96
CA THR A 58 8.55 11.29 17.20
C THR A 58 10.02 11.01 16.92
N ILE A 59 10.32 10.10 15.99
CA ILE A 59 11.68 9.81 15.55
C ILE A 59 12.31 11.02 14.87
N ALA A 60 11.56 11.70 13.99
CA ALA A 60 12.03 12.86 13.25
C ALA A 60 12.35 14.07 14.15
N LEU A 61 11.57 14.30 15.21
CA LEU A 61 11.77 15.40 16.16
C LEU A 61 12.84 15.12 17.23
N LYS A 62 13.27 13.86 17.36
CA LYS A 62 14.31 13.44 18.31
C LYS A 62 15.73 13.45 17.70
N ASN A 63 15.85 13.70 16.40
CA ASN A 63 17.10 13.93 15.68
C ASN A 63 17.20 15.41 15.27
#